data_AF-A0AAU3DSS4-F1
#
_entry.id   AF-A0AAU3DSS4-F1
#
_cell.length_a   1.000
_cell.length_b   1.000
_cell.length_c   1.000
_cell.angle_alpha   90.00
_cell.angle_beta   90.00
_cell.angle_gamma   90.00
#
_symmetry.space_group_name_H-M   'P 1'
#
loop_
_entity.id
_entity.type
_entity.pdbx_description
1 polymer ?
#
loop_
_entity_poly.entity_id
_entity_poly.type
_entity_poly.pdbx_seq_one_letter_code
_entity_poly.pdbx_strand_id
1 'polypeptide(L)'
;MSLLIPLWVPMAVAVLGVLGTLAASIVTQVLTRRRDDRSWSLEREERARQWQREDAARWLADRRAAYTELLVVLHEQDRVLEAVRRRRAQALPLDGPVSARLTALSDPFDRAWHAVELLAPGEVTRIAGELTRELRDEGDQVLGRLTGPPAEPAPGDRQERFAALGAAMRQDLGVHIREPDPKAQHKGTKPDC
;
A
#
# COMPACT_ATOMS: atom_id res chain seq x y z
N MET A 1 80.25 50.80 1.60
CA MET A 1 78.97 51.44 1.25
C MET A 1 77.86 50.64 1.88
N SER A 2 77.40 51.04 3.07
CA SER A 2 76.30 50.38 3.75
C SER A 2 75.00 50.84 3.09
N LEU A 3 74.35 49.93 2.36
CA LEU A 3 73.01 50.14 1.81
C LEU A 3 72.03 50.28 2.97
N LEU A 4 71.69 51.51 3.34
CA LEU A 4 70.59 51.83 4.26
C LEU A 4 69.28 51.45 3.57
N ILE A 5 68.83 50.22 3.81
CA ILE A 5 67.51 49.77 3.36
C ILE A 5 66.48 50.60 4.13
N PRO A 6 65.53 51.27 3.45
CA PRO A 6 64.54 52.10 4.11
C PRO A 6 63.67 51.29 5.07
N LEU A 7 63.46 51.78 6.31
CA LEU A 7 62.69 51.11 7.37
C LEU A 7 61.23 50.78 6.97
N TRP A 8 60.66 51.50 6.01
CA TRP A 8 59.29 51.25 5.53
C TRP A 8 59.17 49.95 4.73
N VAL A 9 60.26 49.49 4.08
CA VAL A 9 60.27 48.27 3.27
C VAL A 9 59.95 47.02 4.10
N PRO A 10 60.64 46.74 5.23
CA PRO A 10 60.29 45.57 6.04
C PRO A 10 58.89 45.66 6.67
N MET A 11 58.39 46.85 7.00
CA MET A 11 57.00 47.00 7.47
C MET A 11 55.97 46.65 6.39
N ALA A 12 56.17 47.13 5.16
CA ALA A 12 55.28 46.83 4.04
C ALA A 12 55.26 45.32 3.74
N VAL A 13 56.43 44.67 3.76
CA VAL A 13 56.55 43.22 3.57
C VAL A 13 55.85 42.44 4.68
N ALA A 14 56.00 42.86 5.95
CA ALA A 14 55.31 42.22 7.06
C ALA A 14 53.78 42.29 6.94
N VAL A 15 53.24 43.46 6.60
CA VAL A 15 51.80 43.65 6.40
C VAL A 15 51.28 42.82 5.22
N LEU A 16 52.02 42.79 4.10
CA LEU A 16 51.69 41.95 2.94
C LEU A 16 51.70 40.46 3.28
N GLY A 17 52.65 40.00 4.11
CA GLY A 17 52.69 38.61 4.58
C GLY A 17 51.47 38.23 5.42
N VAL A 18 51.03 39.12 6.32
CA VAL A 18 49.84 38.90 7.16
C VAL A 18 48.56 38.93 6.31
N LEU A 19 48.44 39.87 5.38
CA LEU A 19 47.29 39.92 4.47
C LEU A 19 47.23 38.71 3.53
N GLY A 20 48.37 38.25 3.03
CA GLY A 20 48.47 37.07 2.18
C GLY A 20 48.00 35.79 2.89
N THR A 21 48.37 35.62 4.17
CA THR A 21 47.95 34.45 4.96
C THR A 21 46.46 34.47 5.32
N LEU A 22 45.92 35.64 5.66
CA LEU A 22 44.48 35.83 5.89
C LEU A 22 43.65 35.54 4.64
N ALA A 23 44.05 36.10 3.49
CA ALA A 23 43.39 35.86 2.22
C ALA A 23 43.43 34.37 1.83
N ALA A 24 44.57 33.71 2.02
CA ALA A 24 44.70 32.27 1.78
C ALA A 24 43.74 31.45 2.66
N SER A 25 43.64 31.76 3.96
CA SER A 25 42.75 31.01 4.87
C SER A 25 41.27 31.14 4.50
N ILE A 26 40.83 32.33 4.06
CA ILE A 26 39.43 32.58 3.66
C ILE A 26 39.13 31.80 2.38
N VAL A 27 40.04 31.85 1.40
CA VAL A 27 39.88 31.11 0.14
C VAL A 27 39.81 29.61 0.39
N THR A 28 40.66 29.06 1.26
CA THR A 28 40.61 27.64 1.64
C THR A 28 39.27 27.29 2.29
N GLN A 29 38.77 28.09 3.24
CA GLN A 29 37.49 27.83 3.90
C GLN A 29 36.30 27.86 2.92
N VAL A 30 36.29 28.80 1.97
CA VAL A 30 35.22 28.91 0.97
C VAL A 30 35.26 27.72 0.00
N LEU A 31 36.45 27.29 -0.43
CA LEU A 31 36.60 26.12 -1.30
C LEU A 31 36.19 24.82 -0.62
N THR A 32 36.50 24.66 0.66
CA THR A 32 36.07 23.50 1.46
C THR A 32 34.55 23.49 1.61
N ARG A 33 33.94 24.61 2.02
CA ARG A 33 32.47 24.72 2.13
C ARG A 33 31.74 24.40 0.83
N ARG A 34 32.24 24.87 -0.31
CA ARG A 34 31.61 24.56 -1.62
C ARG A 34 31.72 23.08 -2.02
N ARG A 35 32.77 22.37 -1.58
CA ARG A 35 32.88 20.92 -1.79
C ARG A 35 31.92 20.17 -0.88
N ASP A 36 31.86 20.56 0.39
CA ASP A 36 30.97 19.97 1.38
C ASP A 36 29.50 20.19 1.01
N ASP A 37 29.13 21.38 0.52
CA ASP A 37 27.76 21.67 0.08
C ASP A 37 27.33 20.78 -1.09
N ARG A 38 28.25 20.45 -2.01
CA ARG A 38 27.99 19.58 -3.16
C ARG A 38 27.88 18.11 -2.75
N SER A 39 28.74 17.63 -1.86
CA SER A 39 28.61 16.25 -1.35
C SER A 39 27.32 16.11 -0.54
N TRP A 40 26.99 17.10 0.28
CA TRP A 40 25.77 17.11 1.08
C TRP A 40 24.49 17.20 0.23
N SER A 41 24.51 17.89 -0.92
CA SER A 41 23.35 17.90 -1.82
C SER A 41 23.12 16.52 -2.44
N LEU A 42 24.18 15.88 -2.93
CA LEU A 42 24.11 14.54 -3.54
C LEU A 42 23.65 13.47 -2.54
N GLU A 43 24.18 13.51 -1.31
CA GLU A 43 23.75 12.59 -0.26
C GLU A 43 22.29 12.77 0.15
N ARG A 44 21.81 14.02 0.18
CA ARG A 44 20.39 14.31 0.46
C ARG A 44 19.49 13.83 -0.66
N GLU A 45 19.90 14.01 -1.90
CA GLU A 45 19.14 13.49 -3.05
C GLU A 45 19.06 11.96 -3.03
N GLU A 46 20.16 11.26 -2.76
CA GLU A 46 20.14 9.80 -2.71
C GLU A 46 19.32 9.29 -1.53
N ARG A 47 19.45 9.90 -0.35
CA ARG A 47 18.59 9.57 0.81
C ARG A 47 17.11 9.85 0.54
N ALA A 48 16.78 10.95 -0.12
CA ALA A 48 15.40 11.26 -0.49
C ALA A 48 14.83 10.22 -1.45
N ARG A 49 15.62 9.81 -2.47
CA ARG A 49 15.22 8.72 -3.39
C ARG A 49 15.04 7.40 -2.66
N GLN A 50 15.93 7.09 -1.71
CA GLN A 50 15.83 5.88 -0.91
C GLN A 50 14.55 5.90 -0.07
N TRP A 51 14.27 6.99 0.65
CA TRP A 51 13.04 7.14 1.44
C TRP A 51 11.80 7.04 0.59
N GLN A 52 11.78 7.63 -0.61
CA GLN A 52 10.66 7.49 -1.54
C GLN A 52 10.41 6.03 -1.95
N ARG A 53 11.47 5.25 -2.20
CA ARG A 53 11.34 3.82 -2.51
C ARG A 53 10.85 3.02 -1.31
N GLU A 54 11.37 3.31 -0.12
CA GLU A 54 10.98 2.65 1.13
C GLU A 54 9.54 2.98 1.54
N ASP A 55 9.11 4.24 1.36
CA ASP A 55 7.72 4.65 1.56
C ASP A 55 6.81 3.93 0.57
N ALA A 56 7.15 3.93 -0.73
CA ALA A 56 6.35 3.23 -1.74
C ALA A 56 6.23 1.73 -1.45
N ALA A 57 7.32 1.08 -1.00
CA ALA A 57 7.31 -0.33 -0.61
C ALA A 57 6.44 -0.58 0.63
N ARG A 58 6.50 0.30 1.64
CA ARG A 58 5.65 0.23 2.85
C ARG A 58 4.17 0.38 2.49
N TRP A 59 3.82 1.38 1.70
CA TRP A 59 2.45 1.59 1.22
C TRP A 59 1.91 0.38 0.45
N LEU A 60 2.71 -0.24 -0.41
CA LEU A 60 2.32 -1.45 -1.13
C LEU A 60 2.08 -2.63 -0.17
N ALA A 61 2.93 -2.79 0.84
CA ALA A 61 2.79 -3.83 1.85
C ALA A 61 1.52 -3.65 2.68
N ASP A 62 1.25 -2.42 3.13
CA ASP A 62 0.06 -2.07 3.91
C ASP A 62 -1.23 -2.32 3.12
N ARG A 63 -1.25 -1.93 1.83
CA ARG A 63 -2.38 -2.23 0.92
C ARG A 63 -2.62 -3.72 0.76
N ARG A 64 -1.56 -4.51 0.55
CA ARG A 64 -1.66 -5.97 0.42
C ARG A 64 -2.22 -6.59 1.71
N ALA A 65 -1.79 -6.11 2.87
CA ALA A 65 -2.31 -6.57 4.17
C ALA A 65 -3.80 -6.25 4.30
N ALA A 66 -4.21 -5.01 4.03
CA ALA A 66 -5.61 -4.57 4.07
C ALA A 66 -6.51 -5.39 3.13
N TYR A 67 -6.06 -5.65 1.89
CA TYR A 67 -6.81 -6.48 0.94
C TYR A 67 -6.96 -7.92 1.40
N THR A 68 -5.91 -8.48 1.98
CA THR A 68 -5.94 -9.85 2.49
C THR A 68 -6.92 -9.96 3.66
N GLU A 69 -6.87 -9.02 4.60
CA GLU A 69 -7.76 -8.99 5.76
C GLU A 69 -9.22 -8.86 5.32
N LEU A 70 -9.52 -7.92 4.41
CA LEU A 70 -10.87 -7.73 3.90
C LEU A 70 -11.39 -8.99 3.19
N LEU A 71 -10.59 -9.60 2.31
CA LEU A 71 -11.01 -10.82 1.61
C LEU A 71 -11.29 -11.97 2.58
N VAL A 72 -10.47 -12.15 3.61
CA VAL A 72 -10.70 -13.20 4.61
C VAL A 72 -12.03 -12.98 5.32
N VAL A 73 -12.31 -11.75 5.79
CA VAL A 73 -13.56 -11.48 6.52
C VAL A 73 -14.77 -11.59 5.59
N LEU A 74 -14.69 -11.11 4.35
CA LEU A 74 -15.78 -11.24 3.37
C LEU A 74 -16.10 -12.71 3.07
N HIS A 75 -15.09 -13.57 2.88
CA HIS A 75 -15.30 -15.00 2.65
C HIS A 75 -15.89 -15.69 3.87
N GLU A 76 -15.46 -15.31 5.07
CA GLU A 76 -16.00 -15.88 6.30
C GLU A 76 -17.47 -15.49 6.50
N GLN A 77 -17.82 -14.22 6.26
CA GLN A 77 -19.20 -13.76 6.28
C GLN A 77 -20.06 -14.47 5.24
N ASP A 78 -19.59 -14.60 3.99
CA ASP A 78 -20.31 -15.32 2.94
C ASP A 78 -20.54 -16.80 3.30
N ARG A 79 -19.54 -17.49 3.87
CA ARG A 79 -19.68 -18.87 4.35
C ARG A 79 -20.75 -19.01 5.43
N VAL A 80 -20.82 -18.05 6.35
CA VAL A 80 -21.83 -18.05 7.42
C VAL A 80 -23.23 -17.80 6.83
N LEU A 81 -23.36 -16.85 5.90
CA LEU A 81 -24.60 -16.57 5.19
C LEU A 81 -25.07 -17.76 4.34
N GLU A 82 -24.15 -18.46 3.66
CA GLU A 82 -24.45 -19.68 2.93
C GLU A 82 -24.92 -20.81 3.87
N ALA A 83 -24.32 -20.94 5.06
CA ALA A 83 -24.78 -21.89 6.07
C ALA A 83 -26.20 -21.56 6.57
N VAL A 84 -26.52 -20.27 6.73
CA VAL A 84 -27.87 -19.79 7.03
C VAL A 84 -28.85 -20.16 5.91
N ARG A 85 -28.51 -19.85 4.66
CA ARG A 85 -29.35 -20.16 3.48
C ARG A 85 -29.66 -21.65 3.40
N ARG A 86 -28.65 -22.51 3.55
CA ARG A 86 -28.82 -23.97 3.58
C ARG A 86 -29.74 -24.46 4.70
N ARG A 87 -29.59 -23.91 5.92
CA ARG A 87 -30.48 -24.26 7.05
C ARG A 87 -31.92 -23.82 6.78
N ARG A 88 -32.12 -22.62 6.25
CA ARG A 88 -33.44 -22.10 5.92
C ARG A 88 -34.13 -22.94 4.84
N ALA A 89 -33.39 -23.37 3.82
CA ALA A 89 -33.88 -24.27 2.78
C ALA A 89 -34.32 -25.64 3.35
N GLN A 90 -33.73 -26.06 4.47
CA GLN A 90 -34.09 -27.28 5.19
C GLN A 90 -35.15 -27.06 6.29
N ALA A 91 -35.72 -25.86 6.39
CA ALA A 91 -36.63 -25.44 7.46
C ALA A 91 -36.06 -25.68 8.88
N LEU A 92 -34.73 -25.66 9.02
CA LEU A 92 -34.06 -25.78 10.31
C LEU A 92 -34.07 -24.44 11.05
N PRO A 93 -34.20 -24.45 12.38
CA PRO A 93 -34.09 -23.23 13.17
C PRO A 93 -32.70 -22.60 13.02
N LEU A 94 -32.68 -21.27 13.07
CA LEU A 94 -31.45 -20.49 13.20
C LEU A 94 -31.02 -20.54 14.67
N ASP A 95 -29.99 -21.33 14.94
CA ASP A 95 -29.48 -21.49 16.30
C ASP A 95 -28.63 -20.28 16.73
N GLY A 96 -28.55 -20.05 18.05
CA GLY A 96 -27.72 -19.00 18.65
C GLY A 96 -26.24 -18.94 18.22
N PRO A 97 -25.55 -20.06 17.91
CA PRO A 97 -24.17 -20.01 17.43
C PRO A 97 -23.98 -19.29 16.09
N VAL A 98 -24.98 -19.34 15.20
CA VAL A 98 -24.89 -18.72 13.87
C VAL A 98 -25.02 -17.20 13.99
N SER A 99 -25.99 -16.72 14.78
CA SER A 99 -26.14 -15.28 15.04
C SER A 99 -24.97 -14.71 15.84
N ALA A 100 -24.43 -15.48 16.80
CA ALA A 100 -23.22 -15.11 17.53
C ALA A 100 -22.01 -14.98 16.60
N ARG A 101 -21.85 -15.89 15.63
CA ARG A 101 -20.75 -15.81 14.64
C ARG A 101 -20.89 -14.62 13.70
N LEU A 102 -22.10 -14.32 13.21
CA LEU A 102 -22.34 -13.10 12.41
C LEU A 102 -22.01 -11.84 13.20
N THR A 103 -22.41 -11.77 14.48
CA THR A 103 -22.11 -10.63 15.35
C THR A 103 -20.60 -10.51 15.63
N ALA A 104 -19.92 -11.62 15.84
CA ALA A 104 -18.47 -11.65 16.07
C ALA A 104 -17.65 -11.19 14.85
N LEU A 105 -18.23 -11.21 13.64
CA LEU A 105 -17.57 -10.74 12.43
C LEU A 105 -17.70 -9.23 12.22
N SER A 106 -18.57 -8.52 12.95
CA SER A 106 -18.77 -7.08 12.76
C SER A 106 -17.50 -6.26 13.04
N ASP A 107 -16.80 -6.48 14.16
CA ASP A 107 -15.60 -5.69 14.49
C ASP A 107 -14.42 -5.97 13.53
N PRO A 108 -14.06 -7.23 13.20
CA PRO A 108 -13.05 -7.50 12.18
C PRO A 108 -13.40 -6.91 10.82
N PHE A 109 -14.68 -6.94 10.47
CA PHE A 109 -15.17 -6.40 9.22
C PHE A 109 -14.96 -4.90 9.13
N ASP A 110 -15.45 -4.13 10.12
CA ASP A 110 -15.34 -2.67 10.11
C ASP A 110 -13.87 -2.22 10.12
N ARG A 111 -12.98 -2.92 10.85
CA ARG A 111 -11.53 -2.66 10.81
C ARG A 111 -10.93 -2.89 9.42
N ALA A 112 -11.21 -4.04 8.81
CA ALA A 112 -10.68 -4.38 7.49
C ALA A 112 -11.21 -3.44 6.41
N TRP A 113 -12.50 -3.06 6.50
CA TRP A 113 -13.12 -2.10 5.59
C TRP A 113 -12.46 -0.72 5.69
N HIS A 114 -12.27 -0.18 6.90
CA HIS A 114 -11.62 1.13 7.06
C HIS A 114 -10.18 1.16 6.56
N ALA A 115 -9.42 0.06 6.74
CA ALA A 115 -8.08 -0.04 6.18
C ALA A 115 -8.09 0.04 4.64
N VAL A 116 -9.05 -0.63 4.00
CA VAL A 116 -9.23 -0.57 2.54
C VAL A 116 -9.72 0.81 2.09
N GLU A 117 -10.68 1.40 2.79
CA GLU A 117 -11.17 2.75 2.49
C GLU A 117 -10.05 3.81 2.51
N LEU A 118 -9.11 3.67 3.43
CA LEU A 118 -7.96 4.58 3.57
C LEU A 118 -6.88 4.36 2.50
N LEU A 119 -6.60 3.10 2.14
CA LEU A 119 -5.40 2.74 1.37
C LEU A 119 -5.69 2.38 -0.11
N ALA A 120 -6.92 2.00 -0.43
CA ALA A 120 -7.28 1.45 -1.74
C ALA A 120 -7.61 2.54 -2.78
N PRO A 121 -7.44 2.25 -4.08
CA PRO A 121 -7.89 3.16 -5.12
C PRO A 121 -9.42 3.12 -5.22
N GLY A 122 -10.01 4.18 -5.76
CA GLY A 122 -11.48 4.33 -5.83
C GLY A 122 -12.21 3.16 -6.50
N GLU A 123 -11.59 2.47 -7.46
CA GLU A 123 -12.21 1.31 -8.12
C GLU A 123 -12.36 0.11 -7.17
N VAL A 124 -11.31 -0.22 -6.40
CA VAL A 124 -11.37 -1.30 -5.40
C VAL A 124 -12.36 -0.93 -4.30
N THR A 125 -12.30 0.31 -3.80
CA THR A 125 -13.23 0.80 -2.77
C THR A 125 -14.68 0.74 -3.24
N ARG A 126 -14.96 1.08 -4.51
CA ARG A 126 -16.31 1.00 -5.08
C ARG A 126 -16.83 -0.45 -5.11
N ILE A 127 -16.07 -1.37 -5.71
CA ILE A 127 -16.48 -2.78 -5.84
C ILE A 127 -16.60 -3.43 -4.45
N ALA A 128 -15.62 -3.21 -3.58
CA ALA A 128 -15.63 -3.71 -2.22
C ALA A 128 -16.81 -3.15 -1.42
N GLY A 129 -17.13 -1.87 -1.58
CA GLY A 129 -18.23 -1.22 -0.89
C GLY A 129 -19.61 -1.71 -1.35
N GLU A 130 -19.76 -2.03 -2.64
CA GLU A 130 -20.99 -2.66 -3.16
C GLU A 130 -21.19 -4.06 -2.57
N LEU A 131 -20.14 -4.90 -2.58
CA LEU A 131 -20.17 -6.25 -2.01
C LEU A 131 -20.39 -6.23 -0.48
N THR A 132 -19.74 -5.30 0.21
CA THR A 132 -19.89 -5.05 1.64
C THR A 132 -21.33 -4.73 2.00
N ARG A 133 -21.96 -3.80 1.27
CA ARG A 133 -23.36 -3.41 1.50
C ARG A 133 -24.30 -4.60 1.30
N GLU A 134 -24.12 -5.35 0.22
CA GLU A 134 -24.93 -6.55 -0.06
C GLU A 134 -24.85 -7.58 1.08
N LEU A 135 -23.65 -7.94 1.52
CA LEU A 135 -23.46 -8.93 2.57
C LEU A 135 -23.95 -8.45 3.95
N ARG A 136 -23.84 -7.15 4.23
CA ARG A 136 -24.34 -6.53 5.46
C ARG A 136 -25.86 -6.53 5.48
N ASP A 137 -26.49 -6.13 4.38
CA ASP A 137 -27.95 -6.13 4.23
C ASP A 137 -28.52 -7.55 4.38
N GLU A 138 -27.88 -8.56 3.77
CA GLU A 138 -28.26 -9.97 3.95
C GLU A 138 -28.08 -10.41 5.42
N GLY A 139 -26.97 -10.06 6.06
CA GLY A 139 -26.71 -10.37 7.46
C GLY A 139 -27.76 -9.75 8.41
N ASP A 140 -28.12 -8.50 8.19
CA ASP A 140 -29.12 -7.81 9.00
C ASP A 140 -30.54 -8.35 8.76
N GLN A 141 -30.86 -8.80 7.55
CA GLN A 141 -32.11 -9.54 7.28
C GLN A 141 -32.15 -10.89 8.00
N VAL A 142 -31.05 -11.64 7.99
CA VAL A 142 -30.92 -12.92 8.70
C VAL A 142 -31.08 -12.74 10.21
N LEU A 143 -30.53 -11.66 10.77
CA LEU A 143 -30.65 -11.32 12.19
C LEU A 143 -32.02 -10.71 12.56
N GLY A 144 -32.93 -10.56 11.60
CA GLY A 144 -34.24 -9.94 11.81
C GLY A 144 -34.18 -8.44 12.12
N ARG A 145 -33.05 -7.78 11.84
CA ARG A 145 -32.86 -6.33 11.99
C ARG A 145 -33.46 -5.55 10.82
N LEU A 146 -33.56 -6.17 9.66
CA LEU A 146 -34.26 -5.64 8.49
C LEU A 146 -35.53 -6.42 8.23
N THR A 147 -36.64 -5.71 8.01
CA THR A 147 -37.93 -6.29 7.62
C THR A 147 -38.03 -6.37 6.11
N GLY A 148 -38.16 -7.58 5.56
CA GLY A 148 -38.38 -7.80 4.13
C GLY A 148 -38.09 -9.25 3.72
N PRO A 149 -38.63 -9.73 2.58
CA PRO A 149 -38.17 -10.98 2.01
C PRO A 149 -36.70 -10.83 1.64
N PRO A 150 -35.86 -11.85 1.89
CA PRO A 150 -34.48 -11.77 1.50
C PRO A 150 -34.38 -11.58 0.00
N ALA A 151 -33.64 -10.56 -0.43
CA ALA A 151 -33.27 -10.43 -1.83
C ALA A 151 -32.38 -11.63 -2.14
N GLU A 152 -32.90 -12.65 -2.82
CA GLU A 152 -32.07 -13.77 -3.27
C GLU A 152 -31.19 -13.26 -4.40
N PRO A 153 -29.87 -13.13 -4.19
CA PRO A 153 -28.97 -12.85 -5.30
C PRO A 153 -28.98 -14.05 -6.24
N ALA A 154 -28.84 -13.80 -7.54
CA ALA A 154 -28.64 -14.88 -8.49
C ALA A 154 -27.38 -15.68 -8.10
N PRO A 155 -27.43 -17.03 -8.05
CA PRO A 155 -26.36 -17.87 -7.49
C PRO A 155 -24.98 -17.75 -8.18
N GLY A 156 -24.87 -17.05 -9.32
CA GLY A 156 -23.59 -16.75 -9.98
C GLY A 156 -23.03 -15.34 -9.73
N ASP A 157 -23.88 -14.36 -9.39
CA ASP A 157 -23.51 -12.94 -9.34
C ASP A 157 -22.47 -12.65 -8.24
N ARG A 158 -22.59 -13.35 -7.09
CA ARG A 158 -21.66 -13.15 -5.98
C ARG A 158 -20.24 -13.61 -6.28
N GLN A 159 -20.07 -14.79 -6.87
CA GLN A 159 -18.75 -15.31 -7.20
C GLN A 159 -18.07 -14.43 -8.26
N GLU A 160 -18.85 -13.93 -9.23
CA GLU A 160 -18.38 -12.96 -10.23
C GLU A 160 -17.92 -11.65 -9.57
N ARG A 161 -18.67 -11.13 -8.58
CA ARG A 161 -18.27 -9.93 -7.82
C ARG A 161 -17.01 -10.14 -6.98
N PHE A 162 -16.85 -11.28 -6.32
CA PHE A 162 -15.60 -11.63 -5.63
C PHE A 162 -14.43 -11.74 -6.61
N ALA A 163 -14.65 -12.33 -7.79
CA ALA A 163 -13.63 -12.42 -8.84
C ALA A 163 -13.25 -11.03 -9.37
N ALA A 164 -14.24 -10.15 -9.58
CA ALA A 164 -14.04 -8.76 -9.99
C ALA A 164 -13.24 -7.98 -8.95
N LEU A 165 -13.59 -8.11 -7.66
CA LEU A 165 -12.84 -7.50 -6.56
C LEU A 165 -11.39 -7.97 -6.53
N GLY A 166 -11.18 -9.30 -6.62
CA GLY A 166 -9.85 -9.88 -6.65
C GLY A 166 -9.04 -9.51 -7.90
N ALA A 167 -9.70 -9.27 -9.04
CA ALA A 167 -9.06 -8.74 -10.25
C ALA A 167 -8.61 -7.29 -10.07
N ALA A 168 -9.48 -6.42 -9.55
CA ALA A 168 -9.17 -5.02 -9.27
C ALA A 168 -8.02 -4.88 -8.26
N MET A 169 -8.03 -5.66 -7.18
CA MET A 169 -6.93 -5.69 -6.20
C MET A 169 -5.61 -6.15 -6.81
N ARG A 170 -5.63 -7.17 -7.68
CA ARG A 170 -4.41 -7.64 -8.37
C ARG A 170 -3.86 -6.59 -9.33
N GLN A 171 -4.73 -5.94 -10.10
CA GLN A 171 -4.34 -4.85 -11.00
C GLN A 171 -3.70 -3.70 -10.22
N ASP A 172 -4.31 -3.32 -9.09
CA ASP A 172 -3.80 -2.26 -8.22
C ASP A 172 -2.44 -2.60 -7.59
N LEU A 173 -2.21 -3.86 -7.22
CA LEU A 173 -0.92 -4.34 -6.72
C LEU A 173 0.13 -4.55 -7.83
N GLY A 174 -0.19 -4.26 -9.09
CA GLY A 174 0.69 -4.52 -10.24
C GLY A 174 0.92 -6.02 -10.50
N VAL A 175 0.06 -6.89 -9.95
CA VAL A 175 0.13 -8.34 -10.13
C VAL A 175 -0.62 -8.69 -11.41
N HIS A 176 0.06 -8.55 -12.54
CA HIS A 176 -0.43 -9.06 -13.81
C HIS A 176 -0.34 -10.59 -13.80
N ILE A 177 -1.48 -11.27 -13.65
CA ILE A 177 -1.52 -12.69 -13.97
C ILE A 177 -1.28 -12.77 -15.47
N ARG A 178 -0.14 -13.32 -15.87
CA ARG A 178 0.08 -13.72 -17.25
C ARG A 178 -1.03 -14.70 -17.60
N GLU A 179 -2.00 -14.22 -18.37
CA GLU A 179 -3.12 -15.04 -18.81
C GLU A 179 -2.53 -16.29 -19.48
N PRO A 180 -2.92 -17.50 -19.04
CA PRO A 180 -2.35 -18.71 -19.58
C PRO A 180 -2.61 -18.71 -21.08
N ASP A 181 -1.52 -18.69 -21.87
CA ASP A 181 -1.62 -18.65 -23.33
C ASP A 181 -2.57 -19.77 -23.79
N PRO A 182 -3.73 -19.44 -24.40
CA PRO A 182 -4.70 -20.44 -24.79
C PRO A 182 -4.11 -21.46 -25.77
N LYS A 183 -3.02 -21.12 -26.46
CA LYS A 183 -2.29 -22.04 -27.35
C LYS A 183 -1.42 -23.05 -26.60
N ALA A 184 -1.05 -22.80 -25.34
CA ALA A 184 -0.26 -23.71 -24.52
C ALA A 184 -1.08 -24.93 -24.04
N GLN A 185 -2.41 -24.78 -23.88
CA GLN A 185 -3.27 -25.88 -23.44
C GLN A 185 -3.57 -26.93 -24.53
N HIS A 186 -3.38 -26.60 -25.82
CA HIS A 186 -3.68 -27.50 -26.93
C HIS A 186 -2.51 -28.38 -27.40
N LYS A 187 -1.30 -28.25 -26.81
CA LYS A 187 -0.10 -29.01 -27.24
C LYS A 187 0.25 -30.23 -26.39
N GLY A 188 -0.50 -30.52 -25.31
CA GLY A 188 -0.03 -31.41 -24.24
C GLY A 188 -0.49 -32.88 -24.26
N THR A 189 -1.50 -33.27 -25.02
CA THR A 189 -2.03 -34.65 -24.95
C THR A 189 -1.74 -35.42 -26.24
N LYS A 190 -0.50 -35.85 -26.42
CA LYS A 190 -0.23 -37.07 -27.20
C LYS A 190 -0.28 -38.24 -26.22
N PRO A 191 -1.21 -39.19 -26.37
CA PRO A 191 -1.17 -40.42 -25.60
C PRO A 191 0.07 -41.20 -26.03
N ASP A 192 0.95 -41.51 -25.08
CA ASP A 192 1.99 -42.51 -25.28
C ASP A 192 1.28 -43.87 -25.35
N CYS A 193 1.28 -44.47 -26.54
CA CYS A 193 0.90 -45.85 -26.80
C CYS A 193 2.10 -46.78 -26.55
#